data_AF-A0A8E2J8F6-F1
#
_entry.id   AF-A0A8E2J8F6-F1
#
_cell.length_a   1.000
_cell.length_b   1.000
_cell.length_c   1.000
_cell.angle_alpha   90.00
_cell.angle_beta   90.00
_cell.angle_gamma   90.00
#
_symmetry.space_group_name_H-M   'P 1'
#
loop_
_entity.id
_entity.type
_entity.pdbx_description
1 polymer ?
#
loop_
_entity_poly.entity_id
_entity_poly.type
_entity_poly.pdbx_seq_one_letter_code
_entity_poly.pdbx_strand_id
1 'polypeptide(L)'
;MPEIPRADHIPGSRAEISEVIAAMGPSVSIETLEYPDVASAMAQLQESNITHSACQGVSGLVDPSKSGLILQTAKMATEESRQDLLSVREVPQAHPAGGDCIPHRLLDRAETGDKTSRRRSPRCQ
;
A
#
# COMPACT_ATOMS: atom_id res chain seq x y z
N MET A 1 -1.13 -21.66 1.98
CA MET A 1 -1.29 -20.21 2.23
C MET A 1 -2.40 -20.06 3.25
N PRO A 2 -2.32 -19.19 4.27
CA PRO A 2 -3.47 -18.95 5.14
C PRO A 2 -4.68 -18.54 4.28
N GLU A 3 -5.85 -19.08 4.58
CA GLU A 3 -7.10 -18.65 3.94
C GLU A 3 -7.41 -17.24 4.43
N ILE A 4 -7.26 -16.28 3.52
CA ILE A 4 -7.56 -14.88 3.81
C ILE A 4 -8.98 -14.64 3.29
N PRO A 5 -9.92 -14.19 4.15
CA PRO A 5 -11.31 -14.01 3.76
C PRO A 5 -11.41 -13.30 2.42
N ARG A 6 -12.26 -13.83 1.53
CA ARG A 6 -12.54 -13.20 0.23
C ARG A 6 -12.92 -11.74 0.46
N ALA A 7 -12.53 -10.92 -0.51
CA ALA A 7 -12.59 -9.47 -0.49
C ALA A 7 -14.03 -8.95 -0.35
N ASP A 8 -14.59 -8.99 0.85
CA ASP A 8 -15.56 -7.97 1.23
C ASP A 8 -14.82 -6.63 1.15
N HIS A 9 -15.47 -5.61 0.58
CA HIS A 9 -14.94 -4.26 0.49
C HIS A 9 -14.18 -3.89 1.78
N ILE A 10 -12.89 -3.52 1.65
CA ILE A 10 -12.13 -3.00 2.80
C ILE A 10 -12.90 -1.77 3.32
N PRO A 11 -13.47 -1.83 4.53
CA PRO A 11 -14.36 -0.77 5.00
C PRO A 11 -13.60 0.55 5.03
N GLY A 12 -14.19 1.58 4.43
CA GLY A 12 -13.60 2.92 4.38
C GLY A 12 -12.66 3.20 3.19
N SER A 13 -12.30 2.21 2.37
CA SER A 13 -11.37 2.42 1.24
C SER A 13 -11.84 3.50 0.26
N ARG A 14 -13.15 3.56 -0.04
CA ARG A 14 -13.73 4.60 -0.90
C ARG A 14 -13.62 6.01 -0.30
N ALA A 15 -13.76 6.13 1.02
CA ALA A 15 -13.59 7.40 1.72
C ALA A 15 -12.12 7.81 1.72
N GLU A 16 -11.21 6.86 1.98
CA GLU A 16 -9.77 7.07 1.93
C GLU A 16 -9.30 7.55 0.55
N ILE A 17 -9.74 6.92 -0.54
CA ILE A 17 -9.44 7.37 -1.91
C ILE A 17 -9.84 8.84 -2.11
N SER A 18 -11.05 9.20 -1.65
CA SER A 18 -11.56 10.57 -1.81
C SER A 18 -10.71 11.60 -1.06
N GLU A 19 -10.32 11.28 0.17
CA GLU A 19 -9.45 12.13 1.00
C GLU A 19 -8.03 12.26 0.42
N VAL A 20 -7.46 11.17 -0.10
CA VAL A 20 -6.15 11.18 -0.75
C VAL A 20 -6.19 12.06 -2.01
N ILE A 21 -7.21 11.90 -2.86
CA ILE A 21 -7.38 12.74 -4.05
C ILE A 21 -7.50 14.22 -3.67
N ALA A 22 -8.29 14.53 -2.64
CA ALA A 22 -8.45 15.90 -2.15
C ALA A 22 -7.13 16.49 -1.63
N ALA A 23 -6.29 15.69 -0.96
CA ALA A 23 -5.03 16.12 -0.39
C ALA A 23 -3.93 16.38 -1.44
N MET A 24 -3.90 15.63 -2.54
CA MET A 24 -2.87 15.77 -3.58
C MET A 24 -3.05 17.05 -4.43
N GLY A 25 -4.29 17.54 -4.56
CA GLY A 25 -4.59 18.75 -5.32
C GLY A 25 -4.50 18.58 -6.86
N PRO A 26 -4.77 19.64 -7.64
CA PRO A 26 -4.96 19.54 -9.09
C PRO A 26 -3.66 19.40 -9.90
N SER A 27 -2.50 19.54 -9.27
CA SER A 27 -1.19 19.51 -9.93
C SER A 27 -0.62 18.10 -10.10
N VAL A 28 -1.31 17.08 -9.59
CA VAL A 28 -0.88 15.68 -9.64
C VAL A 28 -1.84 14.88 -10.52
N SER A 29 -1.30 14.10 -11.44
CA SER A 29 -2.08 13.09 -12.17
C SER A 29 -2.31 11.89 -11.25
N ILE A 30 -3.57 11.52 -11.02
CA ILE A 30 -3.93 10.43 -10.12
C ILE A 30 -4.59 9.33 -10.96
N GLU A 31 -4.02 8.13 -10.90
CA GLU A 31 -4.62 6.92 -11.43
C GLU A 31 -5.08 6.02 -10.28
N THR A 32 -6.31 5.49 -10.37
CA THR A 32 -6.89 4.59 -9.36
C THR A 32 -7.07 3.21 -9.97
N LEU A 33 -6.43 2.21 -9.37
CA LEU A 33 -6.61 0.81 -9.73
C LEU A 33 -7.46 0.09 -8.68
N GLU A 34 -8.65 -0.35 -9.08
CA GLU A 34 -9.48 -1.25 -8.27
C GLU A 34 -9.19 -2.71 -8.64
N TYR A 35 -8.86 -3.53 -7.64
CA TYR A 35 -8.58 -4.97 -7.81
C TYR A 35 -7.45 -5.30 -8.82
N PRO A 36 -6.28 -4.66 -8.73
CA PRO A 36 -5.18 -4.93 -9.67
C PRO A 36 -4.58 -6.32 -9.44
N ASP A 37 -4.07 -6.92 -10.52
CA ASP A 37 -3.09 -8.02 -10.41
C ASP A 37 -1.67 -7.49 -10.14
N VAL A 38 -0.75 -8.39 -9.84
CA VAL A 38 0.67 -8.04 -9.57
C VAL A 38 1.31 -7.34 -10.77
N ALA A 39 1.03 -7.76 -12.00
CA ALA A 39 1.64 -7.19 -13.19
C ALA A 39 1.20 -5.73 -13.39
N SER A 40 -0.08 -5.46 -13.25
CA SER A 40 -0.69 -4.13 -13.37
C SER A 40 -0.24 -3.21 -12.24
N ALA A 41 -0.18 -3.71 -11.01
CA ALA A 41 0.35 -2.95 -9.87
C ALA A 41 1.84 -2.62 -10.05
N MET A 42 2.65 -3.57 -10.54
CA MET A 42 4.07 -3.34 -10.81
C MET A 42 4.31 -2.36 -11.95
N ALA A 43 3.52 -2.42 -13.03
CA ALA A 43 3.59 -1.45 -14.11
C ALA A 43 3.30 -0.03 -13.59
N GLN A 44 2.25 0.13 -12.78
CA GLN A 44 1.95 1.45 -12.20
C GLN A 44 2.99 1.91 -11.18
N LEU A 45 3.56 1.01 -10.39
CA LEU A 45 4.69 1.32 -9.53
C LEU A 45 5.90 1.81 -10.34
N GLN A 46 6.10 1.38 -11.59
CA GLN A 46 7.20 1.86 -12.43
C GLN A 46 6.96 3.26 -13.00
N GLU A 47 5.69 3.62 -13.23
CA GLU A 47 5.31 4.89 -13.86
C GLU A 47 4.99 5.99 -12.82
N SER A 48 4.72 5.61 -11.57
CA SER A 48 4.28 6.51 -10.51
C SER A 48 5.42 6.95 -9.60
N ASN A 49 5.45 8.24 -9.25
CA ASN A 49 6.37 8.78 -8.23
C ASN A 49 5.90 8.49 -6.80
N ILE A 50 4.60 8.33 -6.60
CA ILE A 50 3.96 8.07 -5.31
C ILE A 50 2.88 7.04 -5.55
N THR A 51 2.87 5.97 -4.76
CA THR A 51 1.83 4.95 -4.81
C THR A 51 1.19 4.80 -3.44
N HIS A 52 -0.13 4.89 -3.40
CA HIS A 52 -0.94 4.62 -2.22
C HIS A 52 -1.65 3.28 -2.41
N SER A 53 -1.66 2.43 -1.38
CA SER A 53 -2.25 1.09 -1.46
C SER A 53 -3.11 0.82 -0.24
N ALA A 54 -4.41 0.64 -0.46
CA ALA A 54 -5.36 0.19 0.53
C ALA A 54 -5.70 -1.28 0.27
N CYS A 55 -4.86 -2.18 0.79
CA CYS A 55 -5.01 -3.62 0.62
C CYS A 55 -4.61 -4.38 1.90
N GLN A 56 -4.89 -5.69 1.91
CA GLN A 56 -4.44 -6.56 2.99
C GLN A 56 -2.95 -6.86 2.82
N GLY A 57 -2.21 -6.86 3.94
CA GLY A 57 -0.80 -7.20 3.96
C GLY A 57 -0.54 -8.49 4.73
N VAL A 58 0.53 -9.19 4.37
CA VAL A 58 1.13 -10.25 5.19
C VAL A 58 2.40 -9.70 5.81
N SER A 59 2.57 -9.91 7.12
CA SER A 59 3.80 -9.56 7.84
C SER A 59 4.63 -10.81 8.09
N GLY A 60 5.85 -10.83 7.55
CA GLY A 60 6.86 -11.83 7.87
C GLY A 60 7.54 -11.51 9.20
N LEU A 61 6.93 -11.92 10.32
CA LEU A 61 7.41 -11.58 11.67
C LEU A 61 8.87 -11.96 11.95
N VAL A 62 9.33 -13.07 11.37
CA VAL A 62 10.71 -13.60 11.55
C VAL A 62 11.62 -13.18 10.38
N ASP A 63 11.04 -13.06 9.19
CA ASP A 63 11.76 -12.71 7.97
C ASP A 63 10.95 -11.63 7.25
N PRO A 64 11.32 -10.34 7.40
CA PRO A 64 10.61 -9.23 6.78
C PRO A 64 10.49 -9.37 5.27
N SER A 65 11.40 -10.11 4.64
CA SER A 65 11.40 -10.34 3.19
C SER A 65 10.28 -11.28 2.71
N LYS A 66 9.61 -11.97 3.64
CA LYS A 66 8.37 -12.71 3.41
C LYS A 66 7.12 -11.85 3.60
N SER A 67 7.28 -10.58 3.94
CA SER A 67 6.16 -9.63 3.96
C SER A 67 5.75 -9.27 2.54
N GLY A 68 4.51 -8.84 2.38
CA GLY A 68 4.00 -8.42 1.08
C GLY A 68 2.57 -7.90 1.16
N LEU A 69 2.12 -7.40 0.03
CA LEU A 69 0.75 -6.95 -0.19
C LEU A 69 -0.01 -8.04 -0.92
N ILE A 70 -1.20 -8.38 -0.44
CA ILE A 70 -2.09 -9.32 -1.10
C ILE A 70 -2.93 -8.53 -2.10
N LEU A 71 -2.77 -8.87 -3.37
CA LEU A 71 -3.54 -8.32 -4.47
C LEU A 71 -4.62 -9.32 -4.87
N GLN A 72 -5.83 -8.81 -5.08
CA GLN A 72 -7.00 -9.63 -5.36
C GLN A 72 -7.62 -9.14 -6.66
N THR A 73 -7.78 -10.02 -7.63
CA THR A 73 -8.26 -9.67 -8.97
C THR A 73 -9.78 -9.80 -9.13
N ALA A 74 -10.48 -10.12 -8.05
CA ALA A 74 -11.89 -10.49 -8.09
C ALA A 74 -12.79 -9.26 -7.97
N LYS A 75 -13.53 -9.00 -9.04
CA LYS A 75 -14.49 -7.89 -9.13
C LYS A 75 -15.83 -8.19 -8.44
N MET A 76 -16.15 -9.48 -8.21
CA MET A 76 -17.43 -9.94 -7.64
C MET A 76 -17.27 -11.18 -6.76
N ALA A 77 -18.11 -11.31 -5.73
CA ALA A 77 -18.08 -12.39 -4.73
C ALA A 77 -18.29 -13.82 -5.30
N THR A 78 -18.81 -13.92 -6.52
CA THR A 78 -19.16 -15.18 -7.20
C THR A 78 -18.02 -15.79 -8.01
N GLU A 79 -17.01 -15.01 -8.38
CA GLU A 79 -15.83 -15.52 -9.08
C GLU A 79 -14.82 -16.07 -8.08
N GLU A 80 -14.07 -17.11 -8.46
CA GLU A 80 -12.96 -17.57 -7.64
C GLU A 80 -11.91 -16.47 -7.55
N SER A 81 -11.83 -15.81 -6.39
CA SER A 81 -10.92 -14.71 -6.21
C SER A 81 -9.48 -15.21 -6.24
N ARG A 82 -8.77 -14.92 -7.32
CA ARG A 82 -7.34 -15.15 -7.37
C ARG A 82 -6.65 -14.13 -6.47
N GLN A 83 -5.86 -14.63 -5.54
CA GLN A 83 -5.01 -13.84 -4.66
C GLN A 83 -3.57 -14.05 -5.09
N ASP A 84 -2.87 -12.96 -5.35
CA ASP A 84 -1.44 -12.97 -5.64
C ASP A 84 -0.72 -12.12 -4.58
N LEU A 85 0.52 -12.49 -4.24
CA LEU A 85 1.32 -11.78 -3.25
C LEU A 85 2.37 -10.92 -3.97
N LEU A 86 2.28 -9.61 -3.82
CA LEU A 86 3.35 -8.69 -4.18
C LEU A 86 4.34 -8.60 -3.01
N SER A 87 5.49 -9.26 -3.13
CA SER A 87 6.50 -9.30 -2.08
C SER A 87 7.22 -7.96 -1.96
N VAL A 88 7.63 -7.61 -0.74
CA VAL A 88 8.52 -6.47 -0.50
C VAL A 88 9.87 -6.59 -1.23
N ARG A 89 10.25 -7.80 -1.68
CA ARG A 89 11.45 -8.00 -2.52
C ARG A 89 11.26 -7.53 -3.96
N GLU A 90 10.02 -7.51 -4.44
CA GLU A 90 9.66 -7.19 -5.83
C GLU A 90 9.48 -5.69 -6.01
N VAL A 91 8.97 -4.97 -4.99
CA VAL A 91 8.71 -3.52 -5.04
C VAL A 91 9.96 -2.69 -5.39
N PRO A 92 11.16 -2.92 -4.80
CA PRO A 92 12.36 -2.18 -5.17
C PRO A 92 12.79 -2.38 -6.64
N GLN A 93 12.37 -3.48 -7.28
CA GLN A 93 12.66 -3.74 -8.68
C GLN A 93 11.74 -2.97 -9.63
N ALA A 94 10.62 -2.42 -9.13
CA ALA A 94 9.74 -1.52 -9.88
C ALA A 94 10.26 -0.08 -9.90
N HIS A 95 11.18 0.32 -9.01
CA HIS A 95 11.63 1.71 -8.92
C HIS A 95 13.13 1.84 -9.24
N PRO A 96 13.52 2.44 -10.36
CA PRO A 96 14.89 2.89 -10.55
C PRO A 96 15.14 4.11 -9.65
N ALA A 97 15.65 3.87 -8.44
CA ALA A 97 16.23 4.84 -7.49
C ALA A 97 15.52 6.21 -7.39
N GLY A 98 14.51 6.34 -6.50
CA GLY A 98 14.06 7.68 -6.06
C GLY A 98 12.67 7.83 -5.44
N GLY A 99 11.80 6.81 -5.42
CA GLY A 99 10.45 6.94 -4.88
C GLY A 99 10.33 6.42 -3.44
N ASP A 100 9.92 7.30 -2.53
CA ASP A 100 9.61 6.94 -1.15
C ASP A 100 8.29 6.15 -1.10
N CYS A 101 8.38 4.83 -0.98
CA CYS A 101 7.24 3.99 -0.61
C CYS A 101 6.97 4.18 0.89
N ILE A 102 5.93 4.94 1.26
CA ILE A 102 5.46 5.04 2.65
C ILE A 102 4.34 4.01 2.86
N PRO A 103 4.59 2.81 3.40
CA PRO A 103 3.52 1.94 3.87
C PRO A 103 2.92 2.53 5.16
N HIS A 104 1.64 2.92 5.10
CA HIS A 104 0.93 3.59 6.21
C HIS A 104 0.56 2.65 7.39
N ARG A 105 1.35 1.60 7.68
CA ARG A 105 1.03 0.71 8.82
C ARG A 105 2.21 -0.01 9.48
N LEU A 106 3.29 0.72 9.77
CA LEU A 106 4.35 0.23 10.67
C LEU A 106 4.64 1.18 11.85
N LEU A 107 3.62 1.85 12.39
CA LEU A 107 3.70 2.55 13.67
C LEU A 107 2.43 2.34 14.49
N ASP A 108 2.18 1.09 14.88
CA ASP A 108 1.51 0.83 16.16
C ASP A 108 2.54 0.19 17.09
N ARG A 109 3.33 1.05 17.74
CA ARG A 109 4.06 0.66 18.94
C ARG A 109 3.32 1.29 20.12
N ALA A 110 2.68 0.40 20.89
CA ALA A 110 1.99 0.74 22.13
C ALA A 110 2.91 1.51 23.10
N GLU A 111 2.38 2.64 23.54
CA GLU A 111 2.51 3.32 24.83
C GLU A 111 3.83 3.22 25.63
N THR A 112 4.46 4.37 25.83
CA THR A 112 4.60 4.94 27.18
C THR A 112 4.92 6.44 27.05
N GLY A 113 4.21 7.24 27.84
CA GLY A 113 4.14 8.68 27.68
C GLY A 113 5.43 9.43 27.97
N ASP A 114 5.66 10.50 27.20
CA ASP A 114 6.16 11.75 27.75
C ASP A 114 5.77 12.90 26.80
N LYS A 115 5.14 13.93 27.36
CA LYS A 115 4.73 15.14 26.65
C LYS A 115 5.94 16.08 26.61
N THR A 116 6.71 16.09 25.53
CA THR A 116 7.38 17.27 24.94
C THR A 116 8.58 16.86 24.07
N SER A 117 8.41 16.84 22.74
CA SER A 117 9.56 17.06 21.86
C SER A 117 9.11 17.53 20.49
N ARG A 118 9.20 18.85 20.25
CA ARG A 118 9.17 19.40 18.89
C ARG A 118 10.45 18.94 18.20
N ARG A 119 10.37 17.95 17.30
CA ARG A 119 11.45 17.66 16.35
C ARG A 119 11.00 18.12 14.97
N ARG A 120 11.65 19.20 14.51
CA ARG A 120 11.62 19.64 13.12
C ARG A 120 12.29 18.56 12.28
N SER A 121 11.61 18.05 11.26
CA SER A 121 12.24 17.26 10.21
C SER A 121 13.15 18.15 9.36
N PRO A 122 14.27 17.60 8.83
CA PRO A 122 15.22 18.37 8.06
C PRO A 122 14.64 18.71 6.68
N ARG A 123 14.89 19.93 6.21
CA ARG A 123 14.75 20.28 4.80
C ARG A 123 15.94 19.67 4.05
N CYS A 124 15.68 18.79 3.10
CA CYS A 124 16.68 18.45 2.09
C CYS A 124 16.72 19.60 1.08
N GLN A 125 17.92 20.11 0.81
CA GLN A 125 18.23 21.02 -0.29
C GLN A 125 18.40 20.23 -1.59
#